data_AF-A0AAD4BR43-F1
#
_entry.id   AF-A0AAD4BR43-F1
#
_cell.length_a   1.000
_cell.length_b   1.000
_cell.length_c   1.000
_cell.angle_alpha   90.00
_cell.angle_beta   90.00
_cell.angle_gamma   90.00
#
_symmetry.space_group_name_H-M   'P 1'
#
loop_
_entity.id
_entity.type
_entity.pdbx_description
1 polymer ?
#
loop_
_entity_poly.entity_id
_entity_poly.type
_entity_poly.pdbx_seq_one_letter_code
_entity_poly.pdbx_strand_id
1 'polypeptide(L)'
;MNLDIFIRCITFRVFLVVFLGVDPNTLVFGRLERVTTALSYFYDDAQGRNALPLDVQGILNEWLPRERFPSSLDRILPAYEALWRIVATLVVMCEDDQTRDLRWVMLDFRDNPWDRQYRSSFRADGKSVATITDEVVGHVTPIARSQHAATSTWPLSCIQYASASGLMVGNSPTVQEGLKFAALLASKVLGRIGLHFGISGDSNTPGSQASPWEQRKIFEINRSSSHLSVNVVESRSHASTSRQVH
;
A
#
# COMPACT_ATOMS: atom_id res chain seq x y z
N MET A 1 -4.04 -2.87 18.62
CA MET A 1 -4.17 -3.22 17.19
C MET A 1 -2.94 -2.72 16.47
N ASN A 2 -2.31 -3.55 15.64
CA ASN A 2 -1.09 -3.14 14.92
C ASN A 2 -1.45 -2.10 13.84
N LEU A 3 -0.63 -1.07 13.66
CA LEU A 3 -0.92 0.08 12.78
C LEU A 3 -1.00 -0.35 11.32
N ASP A 4 -0.17 -1.31 10.92
CA ASP A 4 -0.19 -1.91 9.58
C ASP A 4 -1.51 -2.65 9.30
N ILE A 5 -2.04 -3.44 10.26
CA ILE A 5 -3.33 -4.12 10.15
C ILE A 5 -4.44 -3.07 10.04
N PHE A 6 -4.38 -2.02 10.87
CA PHE A 6 -5.34 -0.92 10.81
C PHE A 6 -5.37 -0.25 9.43
N ILE A 7 -4.20 0.16 8.92
CA ILE A 7 -4.06 0.85 7.63
C ILE A 7 -4.52 -0.06 6.50
N ARG A 8 -4.14 -1.34 6.51
CA ARG A 8 -4.62 -2.33 5.53
C ARG A 8 -6.14 -2.46 5.55
N CYS A 9 -6.73 -2.67 6.73
CA CYS A 9 -8.18 -2.83 6.90
C CYS A 9 -8.97 -1.60 6.45
N ILE A 10 -8.56 -0.41 6.89
CA ILE A 10 -9.28 0.82 6.54
C ILE A 10 -9.12 1.15 5.05
N THR A 11 -7.92 0.96 4.49
CA THR A 11 -7.69 1.18 3.05
C THR A 11 -8.51 0.20 2.24
N PHE A 12 -8.53 -1.08 2.60
CA PHE A 12 -9.33 -2.07 1.89
C PHE A 12 -10.82 -1.77 1.96
N ARG A 13 -11.34 -1.46 3.15
CA ARG A 13 -12.75 -1.10 3.32
C ARG A 13 -13.14 0.08 2.46
N VAL A 14 -12.39 1.18 2.53
CA VAL A 14 -12.73 2.38 1.76
C VAL A 14 -12.55 2.12 0.26
N PHE A 15 -11.55 1.34 -0.15
CA PHE A 15 -11.37 0.94 -1.54
C PHE A 15 -12.57 0.15 -2.08
N LEU A 16 -13.05 -0.86 -1.35
CA LEU A 16 -14.23 -1.64 -1.73
C LEU A 16 -15.49 -0.78 -1.84
N VAL A 17 -15.71 0.13 -0.88
CA VAL A 17 -16.92 0.97 -0.84
C VAL A 17 -16.88 2.05 -1.94
N VAL A 18 -15.78 2.80 -2.03
CA VAL A 18 -15.70 3.97 -2.90
C VAL A 18 -15.50 3.57 -4.36
N PHE A 19 -14.65 2.59 -4.63
CA PHE A 19 -14.30 2.25 -6.01
C PHE A 19 -15.14 1.10 -6.56
N LEU A 20 -15.54 0.14 -5.72
CA LEU A 20 -16.26 -1.05 -6.19
C LEU A 20 -17.75 -1.04 -5.83
N GLY A 21 -18.19 -0.06 -5.04
CA GLY A 21 -19.59 0.09 -4.63
C GLY A 21 -20.08 -1.08 -3.77
N VAL A 22 -19.19 -1.71 -2.99
CA VAL A 22 -19.57 -2.76 -2.04
C VAL A 22 -20.30 -2.13 -0.86
N ASP A 23 -21.39 -2.76 -0.42
CA ASP A 23 -22.18 -2.26 0.72
C ASP A 23 -21.32 -2.23 2.00
N PRO A 24 -21.11 -1.05 2.62
CA PRO A 24 -20.28 -0.91 3.81
C PRO A 24 -20.75 -1.71 5.02
N ASN A 25 -22.02 -2.14 5.05
CA ASN A 25 -22.58 -2.96 6.13
C ASN A 25 -22.13 -4.43 6.07
N THR A 26 -21.76 -4.92 4.88
CA THR A 26 -21.24 -6.29 4.69
C THR A 26 -19.77 -6.43 5.13
N LEU A 27 -19.07 -5.30 5.30
CA LEU A 27 -17.64 -5.23 5.57
C LEU A 27 -17.34 -5.21 7.08
N VAL A 28 -17.60 -6.33 7.73
CA VAL A 28 -17.33 -6.51 9.18
C VAL A 28 -15.82 -6.59 9.45
N PHE A 29 -15.36 -5.91 10.51
CA PHE A 29 -13.93 -5.78 10.84
C PHE A 29 -13.17 -7.11 10.90
N GLY A 30 -13.69 -8.12 11.60
CA GLY A 30 -13.00 -9.42 11.70
C GLY A 30 -12.83 -10.15 10.37
N ARG A 31 -13.73 -9.93 9.40
CA ARG A 31 -13.59 -10.45 8.03
C ARG A 31 -12.55 -9.65 7.25
N LEU A 32 -12.57 -8.31 7.38
CA LEU A 32 -11.59 -7.42 6.74
C LEU A 32 -10.17 -7.73 7.19
N GLU A 33 -9.96 -7.89 8.50
CA GLU A 33 -8.65 -8.26 9.07
C GLU A 33 -8.16 -9.57 8.47
N ARG A 34 -9.00 -10.61 8.51
CA ARG A 34 -8.63 -11.92 7.94
C ARG A 34 -8.26 -11.84 6.45
N VAL A 35 -9.09 -11.16 5.65
CA VAL A 35 -8.85 -11.02 4.21
C VAL A 35 -7.58 -10.23 3.94
N THR A 36 -7.40 -9.06 4.57
CA THR A 36 -6.23 -8.21 4.32
C THR A 36 -4.93 -8.84 4.81
N THR A 37 -4.95 -9.62 5.90
CA THR A 37 -3.82 -10.43 6.34
C THR A 37 -3.47 -11.51 5.33
N ALA A 38 -4.47 -12.26 4.84
CA ALA A 38 -4.26 -13.30 3.84
C ALA A 38 -3.75 -12.73 2.51
N LEU A 39 -4.26 -11.57 2.08
CA LEU A 39 -3.78 -10.86 0.88
C LEU A 39 -2.32 -10.43 1.03
N SER A 40 -1.94 -9.86 2.18
CA SER A 40 -0.54 -9.49 2.44
C SER A 40 0.39 -10.70 2.25
N TYR A 41 0.09 -11.84 2.89
CA TYR A 41 0.88 -13.06 2.72
C TYR A 41 0.88 -13.58 1.28
N PHE A 42 -0.25 -13.46 0.58
CA PHE A 42 -0.39 -13.89 -0.80
C PHE A 42 0.46 -13.06 -1.76
N TYR A 43 0.58 -11.75 -1.53
CA TYR A 43 1.33 -10.82 -2.38
C TYR A 43 2.81 -10.68 -2.02
N ASP A 44 3.16 -10.95 -0.76
CA ASP A 44 4.56 -11.01 -0.31
C ASP A 44 5.26 -12.30 -0.80
N ASP A 45 4.50 -13.32 -1.23
CA ASP A 45 5.04 -14.53 -1.84
C ASP A 45 5.42 -14.32 -3.33
N ALA A 46 6.67 -13.92 -3.54
CA ALA A 46 7.27 -13.76 -4.86
C ALA A 46 7.24 -15.05 -5.71
N GLN A 47 7.24 -16.22 -5.08
CA GLN A 47 7.31 -17.51 -5.78
C GLN A 47 5.91 -18.01 -6.20
N GLY A 48 4.84 -17.33 -5.77
CA GLY A 48 3.46 -17.66 -6.13
C GLY A 48 2.99 -19.04 -5.66
N ARG A 49 3.66 -19.62 -4.65
CA ARG A 49 3.36 -20.95 -4.09
C ARG A 49 2.14 -20.93 -3.17
N ASN A 50 1.85 -19.77 -2.59
CA ASN A 50 0.74 -19.57 -1.67
C ASN A 50 -0.54 -19.32 -2.46
N ALA A 51 -1.53 -20.17 -2.19
CA ALA A 51 -2.92 -19.95 -2.57
C ALA A 51 -3.65 -19.24 -1.44
N LEU A 52 -4.69 -18.46 -1.77
CA LEU A 52 -5.56 -17.91 -0.74
C LEU A 52 -6.34 -19.04 -0.05
N PRO A 53 -6.50 -19.00 1.28
CA PRO A 53 -7.38 -19.90 2.00
C PRO A 53 -8.81 -19.92 1.42
N LEU A 54 -9.45 -21.09 1.40
CA LEU A 54 -10.79 -21.26 0.80
C LEU A 54 -11.85 -20.37 1.47
N ASP A 55 -11.75 -20.15 2.78
CA ASP A 55 -12.65 -19.27 3.52
C ASP A 55 -12.48 -17.80 3.08
N VAL A 56 -11.23 -17.36 2.90
CA VAL A 56 -10.90 -16.03 2.36
C VAL A 56 -11.41 -15.87 0.93
N GLN A 57 -11.26 -16.89 0.09
CA GLN A 57 -11.83 -16.88 -1.26
C GLN A 57 -13.36 -16.78 -1.23
N GLY A 58 -14.02 -17.47 -0.31
CA GLY A 58 -15.47 -17.36 -0.12
C GLY A 58 -15.90 -15.94 0.25
N ILE A 59 -15.19 -15.30 1.18
CA ILE A 59 -15.43 -13.91 1.56
C ILE A 59 -15.20 -12.96 0.37
N LEU A 60 -14.11 -13.13 -0.37
CA LEU A 60 -13.82 -12.32 -1.55
C LEU A 60 -14.86 -12.51 -2.65
N ASN A 61 -15.37 -13.71 -2.88
CA ASN A 61 -16.44 -13.94 -3.87
C ASN A 61 -17.77 -13.31 -3.45
N GLU A 62 -18.04 -13.16 -2.15
CA GLU A 62 -19.22 -12.44 -1.64
C GLU A 62 -19.10 -10.93 -1.90
N TRP A 63 -17.94 -10.34 -1.61
CA TRP A 63 -17.71 -8.90 -1.81
C TRP A 63 -17.46 -8.54 -3.28
N LEU A 64 -16.79 -9.44 -4.01
CA LEU A 64 -16.38 -9.30 -5.40
C LEU A 64 -16.83 -10.52 -6.22
N PRO A 65 -18.14 -10.65 -6.51
CA PRO A 65 -18.66 -11.76 -7.31
C PRO A 65 -17.97 -11.83 -8.66
N ARG A 66 -17.61 -13.04 -9.09
CA ARG A 66 -16.84 -13.26 -10.33
C ARG A 66 -17.55 -12.76 -11.58
N GLU A 67 -18.87 -12.76 -11.55
CA GLU A 67 -19.74 -12.28 -12.62
C GLU A 67 -19.58 -10.77 -12.85
N ARG A 68 -19.33 -10.02 -11.77
CA ARG A 68 -19.15 -8.56 -11.79
C ARG A 68 -17.68 -8.16 -11.84
N PHE A 69 -16.80 -8.95 -11.23
CA PHE A 69 -15.38 -8.65 -11.07
C PHE A 69 -14.51 -9.84 -11.49
N PRO A 70 -14.44 -10.16 -12.80
CA PRO A 70 -13.58 -11.20 -13.30
C PRO A 70 -12.11 -10.87 -12.99
N SER A 71 -11.35 -11.88 -12.56
CA SER A 71 -9.92 -11.73 -12.23
C SER A 71 -9.64 -10.67 -11.15
N SER A 72 -10.49 -10.58 -10.12
CA SER A 72 -10.30 -9.64 -9.00
C SER A 72 -8.92 -9.75 -8.34
N LEU A 73 -8.37 -10.97 -8.24
CA LEU A 73 -7.02 -11.23 -7.71
C LEU A 73 -5.88 -10.70 -8.59
N ASP A 74 -6.06 -10.69 -9.90
CA ASP A 74 -5.00 -10.29 -10.83
C ASP A 74 -5.04 -8.80 -11.15
N ARG A 75 -6.18 -8.13 -10.90
CA ARG A 75 -6.44 -6.77 -11.40
C ARG A 75 -6.87 -5.77 -10.33
N ILE A 76 -7.78 -6.17 -9.44
CA ILE A 76 -8.38 -5.24 -8.46
C ILE A 76 -7.55 -5.21 -7.19
N LEU A 77 -7.16 -6.38 -6.70
CA LEU A 77 -6.43 -6.52 -5.45
C LEU A 77 -4.98 -5.99 -5.50
N PRO A 78 -4.25 -6.01 -6.64
CA PRO A 78 -2.97 -5.31 -6.75
C PRO A 78 -3.07 -3.79 -6.59
N ALA A 79 -4.17 -3.18 -7.05
CA ALA A 79 -4.41 -1.74 -6.86
C ALA A 79 -4.58 -1.40 -5.37
N TYR A 80 -5.38 -2.19 -4.66
CA TYR A 80 -5.50 -2.08 -3.20
C TYR A 80 -4.13 -2.24 -2.51
N GLU A 81 -3.36 -3.24 -2.91
CA GLU A 81 -2.04 -3.53 -2.33
C GLU A 81 -1.04 -2.38 -2.49
N ALA A 82 -1.07 -1.70 -3.63
CA ALA A 82 -0.28 -0.51 -3.84
C ALA A 82 -0.79 0.66 -2.98
N LEU A 83 -2.11 0.88 -2.96
CA LEU A 83 -2.72 1.98 -2.22
C LEU A 83 -2.43 1.91 -0.71
N TRP A 84 -2.57 0.75 -0.06
CA TRP A 84 -2.32 0.69 1.38
C TRP A 84 -0.84 0.88 1.71
N ARG A 85 0.09 0.43 0.85
CA ARG A 85 1.52 0.70 1.02
C ARG A 85 1.82 2.19 0.88
N ILE A 86 1.23 2.89 -0.09
CA ILE A 86 1.35 4.36 -0.22
C ILE A 86 0.82 5.05 1.04
N VAL A 87 -0.37 4.66 1.52
CA VAL A 87 -0.97 5.24 2.74
C VAL A 87 -0.05 4.99 3.95
N ALA A 88 0.47 3.78 4.12
CA ALA A 88 1.37 3.44 5.22
C ALA A 88 2.66 4.27 5.17
N THR A 89 3.29 4.37 4.00
CA THR A 89 4.51 5.15 3.82
C THR A 89 4.26 6.65 4.04
N LEU A 90 3.14 7.20 3.56
CA LEU A 90 2.74 8.59 3.87
C LEU A 90 2.63 8.84 5.37
N VAL A 91 1.94 7.95 6.09
CA VAL A 91 1.77 8.07 7.55
C VAL A 91 3.13 8.03 8.25
N VAL A 92 3.99 7.07 7.90
CA VAL A 92 5.33 6.94 8.49
C VAL A 92 6.20 8.15 8.17
N MET A 93 6.26 8.58 6.92
CA MET A 93 7.05 9.75 6.52
C MET A 93 6.61 11.03 7.24
N CYS A 94 5.31 11.20 7.51
CA CYS A 94 4.82 12.36 8.23
C CYS A 94 5.11 12.31 9.74
N GLU A 95 5.15 11.13 10.34
CA GLU A 95 5.49 10.98 11.77
C GLU A 95 7.01 10.99 12.01
N ASP A 96 7.81 10.48 11.06
CA ASP A 96 9.28 10.51 11.11
C ASP A 96 9.86 11.90 10.76
N ASP A 97 9.05 12.80 10.20
CA ASP A 97 9.45 14.18 9.89
C ASP A 97 9.72 14.99 11.17
N GLN A 98 11.01 15.24 11.43
CA GLN A 98 11.47 15.93 12.65
C GLN A 98 10.86 17.33 12.80
N THR A 99 10.62 18.06 11.70
CA THR A 99 10.03 19.40 11.75
C THR A 99 8.51 19.37 11.86
N ARG A 100 7.89 18.19 11.65
CA ARG A 100 6.44 17.97 11.56
C ARG A 100 5.74 18.79 10.47
N ASP A 101 6.49 19.40 9.55
CA ASP A 101 5.92 20.20 8.48
C ASP A 101 5.05 19.34 7.55
N LEU A 102 5.49 18.11 7.25
CA LEU A 102 4.74 17.18 6.41
C LEU A 102 3.40 16.79 7.08
N ARG A 103 3.44 16.55 8.39
CA ARG A 103 2.23 16.25 9.17
C ARG A 103 1.24 17.40 9.10
N TRP A 104 1.68 18.65 9.29
CA TRP A 104 0.79 19.81 9.23
C TRP A 104 0.17 20.00 7.84
N VAL A 105 0.94 19.82 6.78
CA VAL A 105 0.43 19.88 5.39
C VAL A 105 -0.65 18.82 5.17
N MET A 106 -0.44 17.59 5.65
CA MET A 106 -1.44 16.53 5.54
C MET A 106 -2.71 16.82 6.36
N LEU A 107 -2.55 17.33 7.59
CA LEU A 107 -3.69 17.68 8.45
C LEU A 107 -4.51 18.84 7.88
N ASP A 108 -3.88 19.84 7.26
CA ASP A 108 -4.60 20.91 6.56
C ASP A 108 -5.41 20.35 5.37
N PHE A 109 -4.80 19.47 4.59
CA PHE A 109 -5.49 18.80 3.48
C PHE A 109 -6.65 17.90 3.94
N ARG A 110 -6.56 17.28 5.13
CA ARG A 110 -7.68 16.54 5.74
C ARG A 110 -8.90 17.44 5.91
N ASP A 111 -8.67 18.66 6.37
CA ASP A 111 -9.72 19.61 6.73
C ASP A 111 -10.25 20.33 5.49
N ASN A 112 -9.41 20.50 4.45
CA ASN A 112 -9.76 21.13 3.18
C ASN A 112 -9.30 20.29 1.95
N PRO A 113 -9.96 19.16 1.64
CA PRO A 113 -9.50 18.21 0.62
C PRO A 113 -9.84 18.65 -0.82
N TRP A 114 -9.56 19.91 -1.16
CA TRP A 114 -9.81 20.45 -2.50
C TRP A 114 -8.64 20.18 -3.45
N ASP A 115 -8.96 20.09 -4.74
CA ASP A 115 -7.99 19.88 -5.81
C ASP A 115 -6.86 20.91 -5.83
N ARG A 116 -7.20 22.17 -5.55
CA ARG A 116 -6.22 23.24 -5.42
C ARG A 116 -5.25 22.95 -4.28
N GLN A 117 -5.76 22.51 -3.13
CA GLN A 117 -5.00 22.31 -1.89
C GLN A 117 -4.12 21.07 -1.98
N TYR A 118 -4.54 20.08 -2.76
CA TYR A 118 -3.68 18.96 -3.12
C TYR A 118 -2.42 19.41 -3.89
N ARG A 119 -2.57 20.38 -4.82
CA ARG A 119 -1.52 20.81 -5.75
C ARG A 119 -0.68 21.99 -5.24
N SER A 120 -1.25 22.87 -4.42
CA SER A 120 -0.57 24.05 -3.91
C SER A 120 0.17 23.76 -2.62
N SER A 121 1.35 24.35 -2.45
CA SER A 121 2.00 24.39 -1.15
C SER A 121 1.26 25.35 -0.21
N PHE A 122 1.21 24.99 1.07
CA PHE A 122 0.65 25.85 2.12
C PHE A 122 1.58 27.03 2.46
N ARG A 123 2.90 26.82 2.32
CA ARG A 123 3.93 27.83 2.52
C ARG A 123 4.60 28.16 1.19
N ALA A 124 5.13 29.39 1.06
CA ALA A 124 5.82 29.86 -0.14
C ALA A 124 6.91 28.86 -0.60
N ASP A 125 7.64 28.26 0.36
CA ASP A 125 8.69 27.26 0.11
C ASP A 125 8.34 25.84 0.61
N GLY A 126 7.05 25.60 0.91
CA GLY A 126 6.60 24.32 1.45
C GLY A 126 6.36 23.26 0.36
N LYS A 127 6.38 21.98 0.75
CA LYS A 127 5.91 20.92 -0.16
C LYS A 127 4.38 20.92 -0.25
N SER A 128 3.85 20.63 -1.43
CA SER A 128 2.42 20.34 -1.61
C SER A 128 2.14 18.87 -1.25
N VAL A 129 0.87 18.53 -0.99
CA VAL A 129 0.45 17.14 -0.76
C VAL A 129 0.77 16.26 -1.97
N ALA A 130 0.59 16.80 -3.18
CA ALA A 130 0.95 16.11 -4.42
C ALA A 130 2.44 15.76 -4.45
N THR A 131 3.32 16.74 -4.17
CA THR A 131 4.77 16.53 -4.13
C THR A 131 5.16 15.46 -3.12
N ILE A 132 4.59 15.50 -1.91
CA ILE A 132 4.85 14.51 -0.86
C ILE A 132 4.40 13.12 -1.32
N THR A 133 3.22 13.03 -1.93
CA THR A 133 2.65 11.78 -2.42
C THR A 133 3.48 11.19 -3.57
N ASP A 134 3.94 12.03 -4.49
CA ASP A 134 4.80 11.64 -5.62
C ASP A 134 6.19 11.17 -5.13
N GLU A 135 6.74 11.80 -4.08
CA GLU A 135 7.96 11.31 -3.43
C GLU A 135 7.76 9.93 -2.80
N VAL A 136 6.71 9.75 -2.00
CA VAL A 136 6.35 8.46 -1.36
C VAL A 136 6.24 7.36 -2.37
N VAL A 137 5.56 7.66 -3.46
CA VAL A 137 5.37 6.79 -4.60
C VAL A 137 6.70 6.22 -5.12
N GLY A 138 7.74 7.06 -5.20
CA GLY A 138 9.08 6.63 -5.65
C GLY A 138 9.79 5.71 -4.65
N HIS A 139 9.31 5.65 -3.40
CA HIS A 139 9.88 4.86 -2.31
C HIS A 139 9.13 3.54 -2.07
N VAL A 140 7.89 3.41 -2.55
CA VAL A 140 7.10 2.19 -2.36
C VAL A 140 7.66 1.05 -3.22
N THR A 141 8.01 -0.06 -2.59
CA THR A 141 8.51 -1.25 -3.29
C THR A 141 7.42 -1.87 -4.17
N PRO A 142 7.75 -2.33 -5.38
CA PRO A 142 6.82 -3.06 -6.23
C PRO A 142 6.30 -4.34 -5.55
N ILE A 143 5.05 -4.70 -5.83
CA ILE A 143 4.43 -5.93 -5.32
C ILE A 143 5.17 -7.14 -5.90
N ALA A 144 5.78 -7.98 -5.06
CA ALA A 144 6.68 -9.06 -5.49
C ALA A 144 6.04 -10.00 -6.52
N ARG A 145 4.79 -10.42 -6.27
CA ARG A 145 4.05 -11.31 -7.17
C ARG A 145 3.66 -10.70 -8.52
N SER A 146 3.73 -9.37 -8.68
CA SER A 146 3.42 -8.67 -9.94
C SER A 146 4.60 -8.61 -10.92
N GLN A 147 5.81 -9.01 -10.50
CA GLN A 147 7.03 -8.92 -11.31
C GLN A 147 7.06 -9.89 -12.51
N HIS A 148 6.30 -10.99 -12.45
CA HIS A 148 6.21 -11.97 -13.54
C HIS A 148 5.13 -11.65 -14.58
N ALA A 149 4.25 -10.68 -14.33
CA ALA A 149 3.36 -10.14 -15.35
C ALA A 149 4.15 -9.11 -16.17
N ALA A 150 4.84 -9.59 -17.20
CA ALA A 150 5.68 -8.81 -18.10
C ALA A 150 4.89 -7.72 -18.85
N THR A 151 4.64 -6.58 -18.20
CA THR A 151 4.34 -5.26 -18.76
C THR A 151 4.15 -4.31 -17.59
N SER A 152 5.28 -3.77 -17.10
CA SER A 152 5.39 -2.87 -15.96
C SER A 152 4.68 -1.53 -16.23
N THR A 153 3.36 -1.56 -16.19
CA THR A 153 2.57 -0.35 -16.00
C THR A 153 2.25 -0.34 -14.51
N TRP A 154 2.64 0.76 -13.87
CA TRP A 154 2.45 1.05 -12.46
C TRP A 154 1.20 0.41 -11.84
N PRO A 155 1.19 -0.06 -10.59
CA PRO A 155 0.04 -0.78 -10.03
C PRO A 155 -1.25 0.05 -9.92
N LEU A 156 -1.25 1.36 -10.23
CA LEU A 156 -2.47 2.15 -10.39
C LEU A 156 -3.01 2.14 -11.84
N SER A 157 -2.26 1.65 -12.84
CA SER A 157 -2.79 1.44 -14.20
C SER A 157 -3.74 0.25 -14.27
N CYS A 158 -3.68 -0.70 -13.32
CA CYS A 158 -4.71 -1.73 -13.23
C CYS A 158 -6.09 -1.14 -12.82
N ILE A 159 -6.09 0.03 -12.16
CA ILE A 159 -7.32 0.83 -11.97
C ILE A 159 -7.84 1.33 -13.33
N GLN A 160 -6.97 1.89 -14.17
CA GLN A 160 -7.36 2.30 -15.54
C GLN A 160 -7.82 1.11 -16.40
N TYR A 161 -7.26 -0.08 -16.19
CA TYR A 161 -7.68 -1.29 -16.90
C TYR A 161 -9.06 -1.79 -16.45
N ALA A 162 -9.35 -1.74 -15.14
CA ALA A 162 -10.69 -2.02 -14.62
C ALA A 162 -11.74 -1.04 -15.20
N SER A 163 -11.33 0.21 -15.47
CA SER A 163 -12.11 1.18 -16.25
C SER A 163 -12.41 0.69 -17.66
N ALA A 164 -11.36 0.35 -18.41
CA ALA A 164 -11.45 0.05 -19.83
C ALA A 164 -12.26 -1.22 -20.09
N SER A 165 -12.29 -2.12 -19.10
CA SER A 165 -13.05 -3.37 -19.14
C SER A 165 -14.55 -3.21 -18.83
N GLY A 166 -15.03 -2.00 -18.52
CA GLY A 166 -16.43 -1.75 -18.15
C GLY A 166 -16.85 -2.41 -16.82
N LEU A 167 -15.88 -2.85 -16.01
CA LEU A 167 -16.11 -3.56 -14.74
C LEU A 167 -16.41 -2.59 -13.58
N MET A 168 -16.06 -1.31 -13.76
CA MET A 168 -16.44 -0.22 -12.87
C MET A 168 -17.72 0.43 -13.40
N VAL A 169 -18.82 0.37 -12.65
CA VAL A 169 -20.05 1.11 -12.97
C VAL A 169 -19.83 2.57 -12.53
N GLY A 170 -19.18 3.35 -13.38
CA GLY A 170 -18.84 4.76 -13.13
C GLY A 170 -17.53 5.19 -13.81
N ASN A 171 -17.25 6.49 -13.83
CA ASN A 171 -15.94 7.00 -14.25
C ASN A 171 -14.87 6.34 -13.36
N SER A 172 -14.01 5.52 -13.94
CA SER A 172 -12.96 4.90 -13.15
C SER A 172 -12.01 5.95 -12.62
N PRO A 173 -11.54 5.78 -11.38
CA PRO A 173 -10.56 6.68 -10.83
C PRO A 173 -9.30 6.67 -11.70
N THR A 174 -8.88 7.85 -12.09
CA THR A 174 -7.57 8.13 -12.65
C THR A 174 -6.48 7.81 -11.62
N VAL A 175 -5.24 7.62 -12.09
CA VAL A 175 -4.07 7.48 -11.20
C VAL A 175 -4.02 8.64 -10.19
N GLN A 176 -4.30 9.87 -10.66
CA GLN A 176 -4.34 11.05 -9.82
C GLN A 176 -5.42 10.98 -8.72
N GLU A 177 -6.61 10.48 -9.03
CA GLU A 177 -7.67 10.28 -8.03
C GLU A 177 -7.30 9.19 -7.01
N GLY A 178 -6.62 8.12 -7.44
CA GLY A 178 -6.06 7.12 -6.54
C GLY A 178 -5.02 7.69 -5.57
N LEU A 179 -4.14 8.58 -6.04
CA LEU A 179 -3.12 9.24 -5.21
C LEU A 179 -3.75 10.25 -4.25
N LYS A 180 -4.69 11.09 -4.72
CA LYS A 180 -5.47 12.00 -3.85
C LYS A 180 -6.21 11.23 -2.76
N PHE A 181 -6.80 10.09 -3.13
CA PHE A 181 -7.47 9.19 -2.19
C PHE A 181 -6.50 8.68 -1.12
N ALA A 182 -5.33 8.18 -1.52
CA ALA A 182 -4.31 7.71 -0.58
C ALA A 182 -3.87 8.83 0.39
N ALA A 183 -3.64 10.04 -0.14
CA ALA A 183 -3.27 11.20 0.66
C ALA A 183 -4.37 11.59 1.67
N LEU A 184 -5.63 11.61 1.25
CA LEU A 184 -6.77 11.90 2.11
C LEU A 184 -6.96 10.84 3.20
N LEU A 185 -6.74 9.57 2.87
CA LEU A 185 -6.83 8.50 3.84
C LEU A 185 -5.70 8.56 4.85
N ALA A 186 -4.47 8.79 4.41
CA ALA A 186 -3.31 8.97 5.27
C ALA A 186 -3.51 10.16 6.23
N SER A 187 -4.03 11.29 5.74
CA SER A 187 -4.29 12.46 6.58
C SER A 187 -5.36 12.22 7.65
N LYS A 188 -6.40 11.44 7.32
CA LYS A 188 -7.40 10.97 8.30
C LYS A 188 -6.78 10.04 9.35
N VAL A 189 -5.90 9.13 8.94
CA VAL A 189 -5.17 8.23 9.87
C VAL A 189 -4.28 9.05 10.82
N LEU A 190 -3.48 9.99 10.30
CA LEU A 190 -2.65 10.90 11.09
C LEU A 190 -3.46 11.70 12.12
N GLY A 191 -4.64 12.19 11.71
CA GLY A 191 -5.58 12.89 12.59
C GLY A 191 -6.08 12.06 13.76
N ARG A 192 -6.24 10.74 13.57
CA ARG A 192 -6.70 9.81 14.61
C ARG A 192 -5.57 9.35 15.53
N ILE A 193 -4.36 9.20 15.00
CA ILE A 193 -3.16 8.90 15.79
C ILE A 193 -2.94 10.00 16.84
N GLY A 194 -3.01 11.28 16.46
CA GLY A 194 -2.81 12.39 17.39
C GLY A 194 -3.76 12.40 18.60
N LEU A 195 -5.01 11.95 18.42
CA LEU A 195 -6.02 11.91 19.49
C LEU A 195 -5.80 10.76 20.48
N HIS A 196 -5.28 9.61 20.02
CA HIS A 196 -5.09 8.43 20.87
C HIS A 196 -3.82 8.50 21.73
N PHE A 197 -2.81 9.26 21.31
CA PHE A 197 -1.53 9.37 22.03
C PHE A 197 -1.43 10.58 22.97
N GLY A 198 -2.54 11.29 23.23
CA GLY A 198 -2.59 12.30 24.28
C GLY A 198 -1.60 13.46 24.07
N ILE A 199 -1.29 13.82 22.82
CA ILE A 199 -0.62 15.10 22.51
C ILE A 199 -1.66 16.21 22.70
N SER A 200 -2.12 16.37 23.95
CA SER A 200 -2.78 17.56 24.42
C SER A 200 -1.71 18.64 24.42
N GLY A 201 -1.92 19.70 23.65
CA GLY A 201 -1.00 20.82 23.55
C GLY A 201 -0.97 21.64 24.82
N ASP A 202 -0.41 21.10 25.90
CA ASP A 202 0.05 21.90 27.03
C ASP A 202 1.52 22.23 26.78
N SER A 203 1.73 23.41 26.20
CA SER A 203 3.03 24.05 26.10
C SER A 203 3.61 24.27 27.49
N ASN A 204 4.60 23.46 27.91
CA ASN A 204 5.79 23.83 28.68
C ASN A 204 6.39 22.64 29.44
N THR A 205 7.13 21.74 28.77
CA THR A 205 8.21 21.00 29.44
C THR A 205 9.26 20.51 28.43
N PRO A 206 10.54 20.92 28.55
CA PRO A 206 11.63 20.34 27.78
C PRO A 206 12.16 19.12 28.55
N GLY A 207 11.77 17.93 28.10
CA GLY A 207 12.25 16.67 28.65
C GLY A 207 12.00 15.56 27.66
N SER A 208 13.07 15.15 26.99
CA SER A 208 13.16 14.02 26.05
C SER A 208 12.27 12.83 26.46
N GLN A 209 11.06 12.75 25.92
CA GLN A 209 10.35 11.49 25.79
C GLN A 209 10.71 10.93 24.43
N ALA A 210 11.58 9.91 24.45
CA ALA A 210 11.80 9.01 23.33
C ALA A 210 10.44 8.64 22.75
N SER A 211 10.27 8.92 21.47
CA SER A 211 8.97 8.76 20.87
C SER A 211 8.56 7.28 20.81
N PRO A 212 7.26 6.96 20.90
CA PRO A 212 6.77 5.58 20.82
C PRO A 212 7.23 4.78 19.60
N TRP A 213 7.73 5.46 18.54
CA TRP A 213 8.20 4.86 17.29
C TRP A 213 9.71 4.51 17.26
N GLU A 214 10.48 4.82 18.31
CA GLU A 214 11.87 4.33 18.43
C GLU A 214 11.97 2.81 18.66
N GLN A 215 10.85 2.12 18.91
CA GLN A 215 10.78 0.66 19.04
C GLN A 215 10.73 -0.05 17.67
N ARG A 216 11.70 0.26 16.79
CA ARG A 216 11.86 -0.34 15.46
C ARG A 216 12.11 -1.86 15.53
N LYS A 217 11.06 -2.65 15.25
CA LYS A 217 11.17 -4.02 14.69
C LYS A 217 10.32 -4.26 13.43
N ILE A 218 9.46 -3.31 13.05
CA ILE A 218 8.54 -3.49 11.92
C ILE A 218 9.23 -3.34 10.55
N PHE A 219 10.39 -2.66 10.49
CA PHE A 219 11.10 -2.38 9.23
C PHE A 219 12.23 -3.35 8.87
N GLU A 220 12.55 -4.35 9.70
CA GLU A 220 13.55 -5.38 9.33
C GLU A 220 13.01 -6.42 8.34
N ILE A 221 11.69 -6.56 8.21
CA ILE A 221 11.07 -7.55 7.32
C ILE A 221 11.32 -7.22 5.84
N ASN A 222 11.36 -5.95 5.45
CA ASN A 222 11.62 -5.56 4.05
C ASN A 222 13.11 -5.37 3.71
N ARG A 223 13.98 -5.21 4.71
CA ARG A 223 15.43 -5.05 4.49
C ARG A 223 16.19 -6.37 4.47
N SER A 224 15.66 -7.41 5.12
CA SER A 224 16.31 -8.73 5.23
C SER A 224 16.20 -9.59 3.97
N SER A 225 15.25 -9.30 3.08
CA SER A 225 15.08 -10.04 1.81
C SER A 225 16.03 -9.58 0.70
N SER A 226 16.80 -8.51 0.91
CA SER A 226 17.72 -7.95 -0.10
C SER A 226 19.16 -8.52 -0.03
N HIS A 227 19.48 -9.36 0.95
CA HIS A 227 20.85 -9.83 1.24
C HIS A 227 21.04 -11.36 1.20
N LEU A 228 20.29 -12.06 0.35
CA LEU A 228 20.65 -13.43 -0.08
C LEU A 228 21.18 -13.41 -1.51
N SER A 229 22.36 -12.83 -1.67
CA SER A 229 23.21 -13.02 -2.85
C SER A 229 23.73 -14.46 -2.89
N VAL A 230 23.23 -15.21 -3.87
CA VAL A 230 24.03 -15.94 -4.86
C VAL A 230 25.33 -16.58 -4.33
N ASN A 231 25.24 -17.85 -3.93
CA ASN A 231 26.38 -18.77 -4.05
C ASN A 231 26.20 -19.55 -5.36
N VAL A 232 26.93 -19.13 -6.40
CA VAL A 232 27.13 -19.91 -7.62
C VAL A 232 28.00 -21.12 -7.26
N VAL A 233 27.41 -22.32 -7.25
CA VAL A 233 28.17 -23.57 -7.28
C VAL A 233 28.56 -23.81 -8.73
N GLU A 234 29.80 -23.48 -9.04
CA GLU A 234 30.46 -23.77 -10.32
C GLU A 234 30.71 -25.28 -10.42
N SER A 235 29.80 -26.02 -11.06
CA SER A 235 30.03 -27.43 -11.42
C SER A 235 30.69 -27.50 -12.79
N ARG A 236 32.03 -27.67 -12.79
CA ARG A 236 32.83 -28.00 -13.97
C ARG A 236 32.45 -29.39 -14.48
N SER A 237 31.76 -29.44 -15.63
CA SER A 237 31.61 -30.65 -16.43
C SER A 237 32.75 -30.71 -17.46
N HIS A 238 33.77 -31.52 -17.18
CA HIS A 238 34.75 -31.95 -18.18
C HIS A 238 34.12 -33.00 -19.11
N ALA A 239 33.87 -32.64 -20.36
CA ALA A 239 33.61 -33.58 -21.44
C ALA A 239 34.93 -33.89 -22.14
N SER A 240 35.42 -35.12 -21.98
CA SER A 240 36.58 -35.65 -22.70
C SER A 240 36.15 -36.20 -24.06
N THR A 241 36.68 -35.59 -25.11
CA THR A 241 36.57 -36.01 -26.51
C THR A 241 37.45 -37.22 -26.77
N SER A 242 36.85 -38.38 -27.05
CA SER A 242 37.56 -39.55 -27.61
C SER A 242 37.60 -39.46 -29.14
N ARG A 243 38.82 -39.48 -29.71
CA ARG A 243 39.08 -39.62 -31.15
C ARG A 243 40.37 -40.44 -31.35
N GLN A 244 40.26 -41.68 -31.81
CA GLN A 244 41.31 -42.46 -32.48
C GLN A 244 40.60 -43.41 -33.46
N VAL A 245 40.62 -43.14 -34.77
CA VAL A 245 41.66 -43.43 -35.79
C VAL A 245 41.54 -44.86 -36.32
N HIS A 246 41.21 -44.92 -37.61
CA HIS A 246 41.29 -46.07 -38.51
C HIS A 246 42.74 -46.46 -38.78
#